data_AF-A0A7V1FPF2-F1
#
_entry.id   AF-A0A7V1FPF2-F1
#
_cell.length_a   1.000
_cell.length_b   1.000
_cell.length_c   1.000
_cell.angle_alpha   90.00
_cell.angle_beta   90.00
_cell.angle_gamma   90.00
#
_symmetry.space_group_name_H-M   'P 1'
#
loop_
_entity.id
_entity.type
_entity.pdbx_description
1 polymer ?
#
loop_
_entity_poly.entity_id
_entity_poly.type
_entity_poly.pdbx_seq_one_letter_code
_entity_poly.pdbx_strand_id
1 'polypeptide(L)'
;MERQIPNKEKQFSLAREAAILIPRYPEQDDLPDGSAILAPLDSQGRMYPQGDHIIYCVEDGSGYGIRLWDFLDMTTNAALGIRYSGRYGRLGTCPGRDVLMAAIYDLDRLVISQFLQPSLLEDWAEEDRDDLKPPCAPSGTRDVGATRRLIGSGRALLHKKPGIIQFRNGQVLVQTKNHTQPVIFDHDDAALAAELSDVDLPGEVRRRIFGREDG
;
A
#
# COMPACT_ATOMS: atom_id res chain seq x y z
N MET A 1 29.15 20.78 15.97
CA MET A 1 27.78 20.56 16.46
C MET A 1 27.05 19.73 15.41
N GLU A 2 27.04 18.42 15.58
CA GLU A 2 26.21 17.53 14.77
C GLU A 2 24.75 17.76 15.15
N ARG A 3 23.97 18.33 14.23
CA ARG A 3 22.51 18.40 14.39
C ARG A 3 22.00 16.97 14.25
N GLN A 4 21.60 16.39 15.38
CA GLN A 4 20.87 15.12 15.43
C GLN A 4 19.63 15.24 14.54
N ILE A 5 19.66 14.55 13.40
CA ILE A 5 18.49 14.31 12.56
C ILE A 5 17.54 13.46 13.42
N PRO A 6 16.28 13.87 13.64
CA PRO A 6 15.30 13.01 14.27
C PRO A 6 15.24 11.70 13.46
N ASN A 7 15.54 10.58 14.11
CA ASN A 7 15.82 9.30 13.45
C ASN A 7 14.82 9.02 12.32
N LYS A 8 15.26 9.01 11.06
CA LYS A 8 14.41 8.82 9.87
C LYS A 8 13.49 7.62 10.06
N GLU A 9 14.05 6.53 10.60
CA GLU A 9 13.35 5.29 10.95
C GLU A 9 12.14 5.51 11.87
N LYS A 10 12.21 6.45 12.80
CA LYS A 10 11.10 6.78 13.70
C LYS A 10 9.93 7.43 12.94
N GLN A 11 10.22 8.33 12.01
CA GLN A 11 9.19 8.97 11.17
C GLN A 11 8.51 7.95 10.25
N PHE A 12 9.30 7.05 9.66
CA PHE A 12 8.80 5.95 8.82
C PHE A 12 7.96 4.93 9.60
N SER A 13 8.35 4.59 10.84
CA SER A 13 7.63 3.60 11.66
C SER A 13 6.22 4.04 12.12
N LEU A 14 5.95 5.35 12.07
CA LEU A 14 4.69 5.95 12.52
C LEU A 14 3.76 6.33 11.35
N ALA A 15 4.29 6.49 10.14
CA ALA A 15 3.50 6.80 8.97
C ALA A 15 2.45 5.71 8.73
N ARG A 16 1.19 6.11 8.49
CA ARG A 16 0.10 5.20 8.09
C ARG A 16 -0.11 5.19 6.59
N GLU A 17 0.25 6.30 5.96
CA GLU A 17 0.15 6.49 4.52
C GLU A 17 1.50 6.93 3.97
N ALA A 18 1.70 6.67 2.69
CA ALA A 18 2.79 7.23 1.91
C ALA A 18 2.25 7.81 0.61
N ALA A 19 2.84 8.89 0.15
CA ALA A 19 2.64 9.35 -1.21
C ALA A 19 3.45 8.45 -2.16
N ILE A 20 2.79 7.98 -3.22
CA ILE A 20 3.46 7.40 -4.38
C ILE A 20 3.93 8.56 -5.26
N LEU A 21 5.24 8.62 -5.44
CA LEU A 21 5.90 9.66 -6.18
C LEU A 21 6.63 9.08 -7.39
N ILE A 22 6.52 9.79 -8.51
CA ILE A 22 7.21 9.50 -9.77
C ILE A 22 8.37 10.50 -9.88
N PRO A 23 9.64 10.04 -9.79
CA PRO A 23 10.80 10.89 -10.03
C PRO A 23 10.80 11.41 -11.46
N ARG A 24 11.12 12.68 -11.65
CA ARG A 24 11.29 13.31 -12.97
C ARG A 24 12.66 13.01 -13.59
N TYR A 25 13.66 12.79 -12.73
CA TYR A 25 15.05 12.56 -13.11
C TYR A 25 15.62 11.36 -12.31
N PRO A 26 15.07 10.14 -12.50
CA PRO A 26 15.44 8.95 -11.71
C PRO A 26 16.95 8.65 -11.75
N GLU A 27 17.61 8.96 -12.86
CA GLU A 27 19.04 8.74 -13.07
C GLU A 27 19.94 9.55 -12.11
N GLN A 28 19.45 10.67 -11.57
CA GLN A 28 20.22 11.49 -10.63
C GLN A 28 20.33 10.86 -9.24
N ASP A 29 19.43 9.93 -8.92
CA ASP A 29 19.32 9.25 -7.62
C ASP A 29 19.66 7.74 -7.73
N ASP A 30 20.33 7.33 -8.82
CA ASP A 30 20.59 5.94 -9.20
C ASP A 30 19.31 5.07 -9.17
N LEU A 31 18.19 5.64 -9.61
CA LEU A 31 16.92 4.93 -9.73
C LEU A 31 16.76 4.43 -11.16
N PRO A 32 16.27 3.20 -11.37
CA PRO A 32 15.83 2.74 -12.68
C PRO A 32 14.77 3.68 -13.28
N ASP A 33 14.78 3.83 -14.60
CA ASP A 33 13.68 4.50 -15.30
C ASP A 33 12.35 3.81 -14.98
N GLY A 34 11.30 4.62 -14.79
CA GLY A 34 10.00 4.12 -14.37
C GLY A 34 9.99 3.54 -12.95
N SER A 35 10.91 3.96 -12.08
CA SER A 35 10.82 3.68 -10.64
C SER A 35 9.77 4.55 -9.98
N ALA A 36 9.19 4.02 -8.91
CA ALA A 36 8.40 4.82 -7.98
C ALA A 36 9.01 4.75 -6.61
N ILE A 37 8.87 5.87 -5.92
CA ILE A 37 9.35 6.03 -4.57
C ILE A 37 8.17 6.35 -3.67
N LEU A 38 8.24 5.89 -2.43
CA LEU A 38 7.25 6.17 -1.41
C LEU A 38 7.79 7.19 -0.42
N ALA A 39 7.10 8.31 -0.29
CA ALA A 39 7.38 9.29 0.75
C ALA A 39 6.36 9.14 1.89
N PRO A 40 6.78 8.87 3.14
CA PRO A 40 5.86 8.73 4.26
C PRO A 40 5.12 10.04 4.50
N LEU A 41 3.84 9.94 4.86
CA LEU A 41 3.00 11.08 5.22
C LEU A 41 2.84 11.17 6.73
N ASP A 42 2.79 12.40 7.23
CA ASP A 42 2.37 12.68 8.59
C ASP A 42 0.84 12.59 8.75
N SER A 43 0.35 12.77 9.97
CA SER A 43 -1.09 12.76 10.30
C SER A 43 -1.90 13.85 9.58
N GLN A 44 -1.25 14.84 8.99
CA GLN A 44 -1.90 15.92 8.22
C GLN A 44 -1.79 15.67 6.70
N GLY A 45 -1.29 14.51 6.27
CA GLY A 45 -1.07 14.16 4.87
C GLY A 45 0.12 14.89 4.25
N ARG A 46 1.08 15.39 5.05
CA ARG A 46 2.26 16.10 4.55
C ARG A 46 3.47 15.17 4.53
N MET A 47 4.25 15.24 3.45
CA MET A 47 5.54 14.56 3.37
C MET A 47 6.52 15.22 4.34
N TYR A 48 7.39 14.43 4.96
CA TYR A 48 8.40 14.95 5.88
C TYR A 48 9.51 15.68 5.11
N PRO A 49 9.68 17.00 5.31
CA PRO A 49 10.72 17.76 4.64
C PRO A 49 12.06 17.61 5.36
N GLN A 50 13.14 17.50 4.59
CA GLN A 50 14.53 17.61 5.04
C GLN A 50 15.19 18.77 4.27
N GLY A 51 14.89 20.01 4.69
CA GLY A 51 15.22 21.19 3.88
C GLY A 51 14.34 21.23 2.63
N ASP A 52 14.95 21.43 1.45
CA ASP A 52 14.27 21.39 0.15
C ASP A 52 14.04 19.97 -0.40
N HIS A 53 14.47 18.96 0.36
CA HIS A 53 14.36 17.56 -0.02
C HIS A 53 13.22 16.88 0.74
N ILE A 54 12.72 15.82 0.15
CA ILE A 54 11.80 14.88 0.79
C ILE A 54 12.53 13.57 1.05
N ILE A 55 12.12 12.88 2.09
CA ILE A 55 12.63 11.54 2.39
C ILE A 55 11.73 10.53 1.69
N TYR A 56 12.33 9.53 1.06
CA TYR A 56 11.59 8.46 0.39
C TYR A 56 12.20 7.09 0.67
N CYS A 57 11.41 6.06 0.40
CA CYS A 57 11.84 4.68 0.28
C CYS A 57 11.60 4.19 -1.14
N VAL A 58 12.52 3.39 -1.67
CA VAL A 58 12.39 2.71 -2.96
C VAL A 58 12.75 1.24 -2.77
N GLU A 59 12.18 0.37 -3.61
CA GLU A 59 12.61 -1.02 -3.70
C GLU A 59 14.09 -1.08 -4.11
N ASP A 60 14.87 -1.92 -3.42
CA ASP A 60 16.31 -2.08 -3.68
C ASP A 60 16.53 -3.34 -4.52
N GLY A 61 16.74 -3.13 -5.81
CA GLY A 61 17.19 -4.16 -6.74
C GLY A 61 16.08 -5.04 -7.34
N SER A 62 15.60 -4.65 -8.52
CA SER A 62 15.14 -5.63 -9.52
C SER A 62 15.03 -5.08 -10.95
N GLY A 63 15.08 -3.77 -11.19
CA GLY A 63 15.22 -3.22 -12.55
C GLY A 63 14.00 -3.42 -13.45
N TYR A 64 12.80 -3.58 -12.88
CA TYR A 64 11.55 -3.68 -13.62
C TYR A 64 10.75 -2.38 -13.50
N GLY A 65 10.84 -1.50 -14.49
CA GLY A 65 10.23 -0.16 -14.45
C GLY A 65 9.37 0.18 -15.66
N ILE A 66 8.55 -0.75 -16.17
CA ILE A 66 7.71 -0.48 -17.35
C ILE A 66 6.30 -1.10 -17.34
N ARG A 67 5.94 -1.88 -16.31
CA ARG A 67 4.60 -2.49 -16.18
C ARG A 67 3.93 -2.07 -14.88
N LEU A 68 2.60 -1.97 -14.91
CA LEU A 68 1.81 -1.60 -13.75
C LEU A 68 1.83 -2.68 -12.66
N TRP A 69 2.00 -3.95 -13.00
CA TRP A 69 2.19 -5.00 -11.98
C TRP A 69 3.52 -4.85 -11.25
N ASP A 70 4.60 -4.64 -12.00
CA ASP A 70 5.94 -4.45 -11.45
C ASP A 70 5.98 -3.20 -10.55
N PHE A 71 5.28 -2.12 -10.95
CA PHE A 71 5.07 -0.94 -10.11
C PHE A 71 4.48 -1.24 -8.74
N LEU A 72 3.41 -2.05 -8.70
CA LEU A 72 2.73 -2.32 -7.46
C LEU A 72 3.55 -3.22 -6.55
N ASP A 73 4.30 -4.16 -7.13
CA ASP A 73 5.23 -4.99 -6.38
C ASP A 73 6.36 -4.13 -5.81
N MET A 74 6.93 -3.21 -6.60
CA MET A 74 7.91 -2.22 -6.12
C MET A 74 7.32 -1.33 -5.03
N THR A 75 6.11 -0.82 -5.22
CA THR A 75 5.43 0.03 -4.22
C THR A 75 5.20 -0.75 -2.93
N THR A 76 4.80 -2.01 -3.03
CA THR A 76 4.60 -2.89 -1.87
C THR A 76 5.91 -3.17 -1.15
N ASN A 77 6.98 -3.47 -1.88
CA ASN A 77 8.31 -3.68 -1.31
C ASN A 77 8.89 -2.41 -0.67
N ALA A 78 8.74 -1.26 -1.32
CA ALA A 78 9.09 0.04 -0.75
C ALA A 78 8.28 0.32 0.52
N ALA A 79 6.99 0.00 0.54
CA ALA A 79 6.14 0.15 1.73
C ALA A 79 6.62 -0.75 2.88
N LEU A 80 7.04 -1.98 2.57
CA LEU A 80 7.70 -2.85 3.53
C LEU A 80 9.06 -2.29 3.97
N GLY A 81 9.81 -1.64 3.08
CA GLY A 81 11.07 -0.94 3.39
C GLY A 81 10.87 0.26 4.32
N ILE A 82 9.72 0.95 4.24
CA ILE A 82 9.30 1.96 5.21
C ILE A 82 9.10 1.34 6.60
N ARG A 83 8.47 0.16 6.68
CA ARG A 83 8.20 -0.53 7.96
C ARG A 83 9.41 -1.24 8.54
N TYR A 84 10.25 -1.81 7.68
CA TYR A 84 11.37 -2.67 7.99
C TYR A 84 12.58 -2.27 7.13
N SER A 85 13.15 -1.10 7.45
CA SER A 85 14.26 -0.48 6.71
C SER A 85 15.45 -1.43 6.54
N GLY A 86 16.09 -1.35 5.37
CA GLY A 86 17.27 -2.15 5.03
C GLY A 86 17.01 -3.62 4.69
N ARG A 87 15.78 -4.13 4.87
CA ARG A 87 15.41 -5.51 4.50
C ARG A 87 14.68 -5.62 3.15
N TYR A 88 13.85 -4.62 2.83
CA TYR A 88 12.96 -4.65 1.66
C TYR A 88 13.08 -3.43 0.74
N GLY A 89 13.88 -2.43 1.14
CA GLY A 89 14.03 -1.20 0.37
C GLY A 89 15.11 -0.29 0.93
N ARG A 90 15.54 0.63 0.08
CA ARG A 90 16.55 1.66 0.34
C ARG A 90 15.87 2.96 0.71
N LEU A 91 16.39 3.65 1.73
CA LEU A 91 15.95 5.00 2.09
C LEU A 91 16.83 6.04 1.39
N GLY A 92 16.21 7.05 0.78
CA GLY A 92 16.87 8.12 0.04
C GLY A 92 16.27 9.50 0.33
N THR A 93 16.81 10.51 -0.32
CA THR A 93 16.27 11.87 -0.30
C THR A 93 16.43 12.52 -1.66
N CYS A 94 15.38 13.16 -2.19
CA CYS A 94 15.42 13.88 -3.46
C CYS A 94 14.77 15.26 -3.31
N PRO A 95 15.05 16.24 -4.18
CA PRO A 95 14.39 17.53 -4.14
C PRO A 95 12.89 17.40 -4.40
N GLY A 96 12.05 18.04 -3.59
CA GLY A 96 10.59 17.92 -3.72
C GLY A 96 10.02 18.43 -5.06
N ARG A 97 10.77 19.26 -5.79
CA ARG A 97 10.41 19.74 -7.14
C ARG A 97 10.63 18.69 -8.25
N ASP A 98 11.45 17.67 -7.98
CA ASP A 98 11.89 16.67 -8.95
C ASP A 98 11.02 15.41 -8.88
N VAL A 99 9.87 15.50 -8.23
CA VAL A 99 8.91 14.41 -8.09
C VAL A 99 7.50 14.87 -8.45
N LEU A 100 6.68 13.91 -8.88
CA LEU A 100 5.26 14.10 -9.12
C LEU A 100 4.46 13.14 -8.24
N MET A 101 3.42 13.63 -7.58
CA MET A 101 2.57 12.79 -6.74
C MET A 101 1.46 12.14 -7.57
N ALA A 102 1.48 10.82 -7.66
CA ALA A 102 0.52 10.04 -8.42
C ALA A 102 -0.67 9.57 -7.57
N ALA A 103 -0.40 9.13 -6.33
CA ALA A 103 -1.39 8.49 -5.49
C ALA A 103 -1.00 8.49 -4.00
N ILE A 104 -1.93 8.10 -3.15
CA ILE A 104 -1.73 7.81 -1.72
C ILE A 104 -1.81 6.30 -1.54
N TYR A 105 -0.85 5.76 -0.80
CA TYR A 105 -0.69 4.35 -0.49
C TYR A 105 -0.90 4.13 1.00
N ASP A 106 -1.77 3.19 1.34
CA ASP A 106 -1.99 2.76 2.72
C ASP A 106 -0.89 1.76 3.12
N LEU A 107 -0.03 2.17 4.04
CA LEU A 107 1.14 1.39 4.47
C LEU A 107 0.78 0.25 5.43
N ASP A 108 -0.42 0.24 6.00
CA ASP A 108 -0.89 -0.87 6.84
C ASP A 108 -1.54 -1.97 5.97
N ARG A 109 -2.37 -1.56 5.00
CA ARG A 109 -3.11 -2.46 4.11
C ARG A 109 -2.30 -2.90 2.89
N LEU A 110 -1.24 -2.17 2.55
CA LEU A 110 -0.42 -2.38 1.36
C LEU A 110 -1.23 -2.27 0.05
N VAL A 111 -2.03 -1.21 -0.06
CA VAL A 111 -2.85 -0.92 -1.24
C VAL A 111 -2.83 0.57 -1.56
N ILE A 112 -3.10 0.91 -2.83
CA ILE A 112 -3.36 2.31 -3.20
C ILE A 112 -4.74 2.70 -2.66
N SER A 113 -4.78 3.64 -1.72
CA SER A 113 -6.03 4.11 -1.09
C SER A 113 -6.69 5.23 -1.90
N GLN A 114 -5.90 6.06 -2.58
CA GLN A 114 -6.41 7.19 -3.35
C GLN A 114 -5.55 7.46 -4.58
N PHE A 115 -6.19 7.57 -5.75
CA PHE A 115 -5.53 8.05 -6.96
C PHE A 115 -5.69 9.56 -7.08
N LEU A 116 -4.58 10.28 -7.27
CA LEU A 116 -4.56 11.74 -7.41
C LEU A 116 -4.34 12.15 -8.87
N GLN A 117 -3.39 11.49 -9.54
CA GLN A 117 -3.06 11.70 -10.94
C GLN A 117 -2.89 10.34 -11.64
N PRO A 118 -4.01 9.67 -12.00
CA PRO A 118 -3.97 8.36 -12.65
C PRO A 118 -3.08 8.32 -13.89
N SER A 119 -3.06 9.40 -14.67
CA SER A 119 -2.24 9.51 -15.89
C SER A 119 -0.75 9.33 -15.67
N LEU A 120 -0.24 9.60 -14.46
CA LEU A 120 1.18 9.37 -14.14
C LEU A 120 1.51 7.88 -13.94
N LEU A 121 0.49 7.04 -13.76
CA LEU A 121 0.61 5.59 -13.64
C LEU A 121 0.26 4.88 -14.96
N GLU A 122 -0.33 5.60 -15.91
CA GLU A 122 -0.72 5.09 -17.24
C GLU A 122 0.50 4.89 -18.15
N ASP A 123 1.55 5.72 -18.02
CA ASP A 123 2.79 5.55 -18.79
C ASP A 123 3.53 4.22 -18.49
N TRP A 124 3.14 3.54 -17.42
CA TRP A 124 3.67 2.25 -17.00
C TRP A 124 2.77 1.09 -17.43
N ALA A 125 1.68 1.41 -18.11
CA ALA A 125 0.64 0.49 -18.50
C ALA A 125 0.43 0.62 -20.00
N GLU A 126 0.99 -0.31 -20.77
CA GLU A 126 0.26 -0.83 -21.93
C GLU A 126 -1.02 -1.61 -21.49
N GLU A 127 -1.37 -1.54 -20.21
CA GLU A 127 -2.44 -2.25 -19.52
C GLU A 127 -3.68 -1.36 -19.36
N ASP A 128 -4.85 -1.99 -19.22
CA ASP A 128 -6.13 -1.28 -19.27
C ASP A 128 -6.37 -0.47 -17.98
N ARG A 129 -7.13 0.62 -18.09
CA ARG A 129 -7.44 1.53 -16.97
C ARG A 129 -8.15 0.82 -15.82
N ASP A 130 -8.84 -0.28 -16.11
CA ASP A 130 -9.53 -1.11 -15.12
C ASP A 130 -8.54 -1.85 -14.19
N ASP A 131 -7.28 -2.06 -14.60
CA ASP A 131 -6.25 -2.67 -13.76
C ASP A 131 -5.72 -1.73 -12.67
N LEU A 132 -5.87 -0.41 -12.86
CA LEU A 132 -5.58 0.62 -11.85
C LEU A 132 -6.66 0.67 -10.77
N LYS A 133 -7.91 0.40 -11.12
CA LYS A 133 -9.05 0.41 -10.18
C LYS A 133 -9.63 -0.99 -10.07
N PRO A 134 -8.97 -1.90 -9.33
CA PRO A 134 -9.49 -3.24 -9.14
C PRO A 134 -10.97 -3.17 -8.69
N PRO A 135 -11.86 -3.95 -9.32
CA PRO A 135 -13.29 -3.81 -9.15
C PRO A 135 -13.67 -3.95 -7.68
N CYS A 136 -14.52 -3.08 -7.14
CA CYS A 136 -15.05 -3.26 -5.79
C CYS A 136 -16.39 -3.99 -5.82
N ALA A 137 -16.63 -4.80 -4.80
CA ALA A 137 -17.94 -5.37 -4.54
C ALA A 137 -18.65 -4.58 -3.44
N PRO A 138 -20.00 -4.60 -3.36
CA PRO A 138 -20.69 -4.04 -2.20
C PRO A 138 -20.25 -4.77 -0.92
N SER A 139 -19.89 -4.02 0.12
CA SER A 139 -19.59 -4.60 1.42
C SER A 139 -20.78 -5.42 1.95
N GLY A 140 -20.49 -6.53 2.62
CA GLY A 140 -21.46 -7.53 3.07
C GLY A 140 -21.94 -8.50 1.98
N THR A 141 -21.43 -8.41 0.74
CA THR A 141 -21.88 -9.31 -0.33
C THR A 141 -21.40 -10.75 -0.13
N ARG A 142 -22.23 -11.70 -0.57
CA ARG A 142 -21.94 -13.14 -0.68
C ARG A 142 -21.91 -13.61 -2.14
N ASP A 143 -21.92 -12.67 -3.09
CA ASP A 143 -21.95 -12.99 -4.50
C ASP A 143 -20.67 -13.75 -4.93
N VAL A 144 -20.87 -14.99 -5.37
CA VAL A 144 -19.81 -15.88 -5.86
C VAL A 144 -19.15 -15.31 -7.13
N GLY A 145 -19.92 -14.65 -7.99
CA GLY A 145 -19.42 -13.97 -9.17
C GLY A 145 -18.51 -12.79 -8.82
N ALA A 146 -18.92 -11.95 -7.86
CA ALA A 146 -18.08 -10.88 -7.32
C ALA A 146 -16.77 -11.44 -6.71
N THR A 147 -16.88 -12.48 -5.90
CA THR A 147 -15.73 -13.16 -5.27
C THR A 147 -14.74 -13.70 -6.31
N ARG A 148 -15.24 -14.37 -7.38
CA ARG A 148 -14.39 -14.91 -8.44
C ARG A 148 -13.63 -13.82 -9.21
N ARG A 149 -14.29 -12.71 -9.53
CA ARG A 149 -13.66 -11.57 -10.22
C ARG A 149 -12.54 -10.96 -9.38
N LEU A 150 -12.83 -10.69 -8.10
CA LEU A 150 -11.86 -10.15 -7.15
C LEU A 150 -10.66 -11.06 -6.94
N ILE A 151 -10.89 -12.37 -6.78
CA ILE A 151 -9.83 -13.38 -6.71
C ILE A 151 -8.94 -13.33 -7.95
N GLY A 152 -9.52 -13.20 -9.14
CA GLY A 152 -8.78 -13.13 -10.41
C GLY A 152 -7.90 -11.90 -10.52
N SER A 153 -8.29 -10.79 -9.89
CA SER A 153 -7.53 -9.52 -9.89
C SER A 153 -6.34 -9.48 -8.92
N GLY A 154 -6.12 -10.53 -8.14
CA GLY A 154 -5.04 -10.63 -7.16
C GLY A 154 -5.55 -10.67 -5.71
N ARG A 155 -4.83 -11.43 -4.88
CA ARG A 155 -5.21 -11.66 -3.47
C ARG A 155 -4.02 -12.05 -2.61
N ALA A 156 -4.12 -11.76 -1.31
CA ALA A 156 -3.23 -12.26 -0.28
C ALA A 156 -4.03 -13.06 0.76
N LEU A 157 -3.61 -14.29 1.04
CA LEU A 157 -4.16 -15.07 2.16
C LEU A 157 -3.57 -14.54 3.46
N LEU A 158 -4.39 -13.89 4.29
CA LEU A 158 -3.95 -13.33 5.57
C LEU A 158 -4.09 -14.35 6.70
N HIS A 159 -5.13 -15.18 6.67
CA HIS A 159 -5.36 -16.18 7.72
C HIS A 159 -6.08 -17.42 7.17
N LYS A 160 -5.72 -18.61 7.68
CA LYS A 160 -6.27 -19.88 7.18
C LYS A 160 -7.55 -20.32 7.89
N LYS A 161 -7.69 -20.04 9.20
CA LYS A 161 -8.83 -20.47 10.03
C LYS A 161 -9.13 -19.46 11.15
N PRO A 162 -10.03 -18.48 10.97
CA PRO A 162 -10.94 -18.33 9.83
C PRO A 162 -10.20 -18.03 8.53
N GLY A 163 -10.85 -18.33 7.41
CA GLY A 163 -10.32 -18.01 6.09
C GLY A 163 -10.44 -16.50 5.88
N ILE A 164 -9.32 -15.79 5.86
CA ILE A 164 -9.27 -14.36 5.61
C ILE A 164 -8.35 -14.09 4.42
N ILE A 165 -8.92 -13.49 3.39
CA ILE A 165 -8.20 -13.11 2.17
C ILE A 165 -8.39 -11.62 1.96
N GLN A 166 -7.30 -10.89 1.77
CA GLN A 166 -7.33 -9.50 1.32
C GLN A 166 -7.22 -9.45 -0.19
N PHE A 167 -8.13 -8.72 -0.83
CA PHE A 167 -8.08 -8.43 -2.26
C PHE A 167 -7.18 -7.24 -2.54
N ARG A 168 -6.76 -7.08 -3.80
CA ARG A 168 -5.88 -6.00 -4.25
C ARG A 168 -6.47 -4.59 -4.04
N ASN A 169 -7.80 -4.48 -4.01
CA ASN A 169 -8.51 -3.23 -3.72
C ASN A 169 -8.66 -2.94 -2.20
N GLY A 170 -8.07 -3.77 -1.33
CA GLY A 170 -8.14 -3.62 0.13
C GLY A 170 -9.39 -4.24 0.78
N GLN A 171 -10.38 -4.67 0.01
CA GLN A 171 -11.53 -5.42 0.55
C GLN A 171 -11.09 -6.77 1.09
N VAL A 172 -11.83 -7.29 2.06
CA VAL A 172 -11.48 -8.51 2.78
C VAL A 172 -12.59 -9.54 2.63
N LEU A 173 -12.25 -10.70 2.12
CA LEU A 173 -13.09 -11.89 2.16
C LEU A 173 -12.90 -12.59 3.49
N VAL A 174 -13.99 -12.78 4.21
CA VAL A 174 -14.02 -13.48 5.50
C VAL A 174 -14.89 -14.73 5.39
N GLN A 175 -14.34 -15.85 5.83
CA GLN A 175 -15.06 -17.10 6.03
C GLN A 175 -14.86 -17.53 7.49
N THR A 176 -15.81 -17.17 8.33
CA THR A 176 -15.90 -17.67 9.72
C THR A 176 -16.72 -18.96 9.77
N LYS A 177 -16.86 -19.55 10.96
CA LYS A 177 -17.76 -20.69 11.18
C LYS A 177 -19.25 -20.28 11.13
N ASN A 178 -19.53 -18.98 11.28
CA ASN A 178 -20.89 -18.44 11.32
C ASN A 178 -21.49 -18.28 9.93
N HIS A 179 -20.65 -18.29 8.89
CA HIS A 179 -21.10 -18.11 7.51
C HIS A 179 -21.17 -19.43 6.76
N THR A 180 -22.27 -19.65 6.05
CA THR A 180 -22.39 -20.75 5.08
C THR A 180 -21.61 -20.47 3.78
N GLN A 181 -21.28 -19.20 3.51
CA GLN A 181 -20.52 -18.74 2.35
C GLN A 181 -19.61 -17.57 2.74
N PRO A 182 -18.46 -17.38 2.06
CA PRO A 182 -17.58 -16.26 2.35
C PRO A 182 -18.29 -14.92 2.11
N VAL A 183 -18.00 -13.93 2.94
CA VAL A 183 -18.56 -12.58 2.84
C VAL A 183 -17.43 -11.60 2.54
N ILE A 184 -17.65 -10.68 1.60
CA ILE A 184 -16.71 -9.61 1.27
C ILE A 184 -17.08 -8.38 2.07
N PHE A 185 -16.10 -7.75 2.71
CA PHE A 185 -16.29 -6.49 3.42
C PHE A 185 -15.29 -5.44 2.97
N ASP A 186 -15.72 -4.18 3.06
CA ASP A 186 -14.79 -3.06 3.12
C ASP A 186 -14.02 -3.11 4.45
N HIS A 187 -12.75 -2.71 4.42
CA HIS A 187 -11.84 -2.73 5.56
C HIS A 187 -12.30 -1.91 6.77
N ASP A 188 -13.06 -0.85 6.53
CA ASP A 188 -13.59 0.11 7.49
C ASP A 188 -15.06 -0.16 7.86
N ASP A 189 -15.63 -1.27 7.36
CA ASP A 189 -17.00 -1.65 7.67
C ASP A 189 -17.13 -2.09 9.15
N ALA A 190 -18.04 -1.46 9.88
CA ALA A 190 -18.32 -1.81 11.28
C ALA A 190 -18.79 -3.28 11.43
N ALA A 191 -19.46 -3.85 10.43
CA ALA A 191 -19.87 -5.25 10.42
C ALA A 191 -18.68 -6.20 10.33
N LEU A 192 -17.61 -5.81 9.63
CA LEU A 192 -16.35 -6.59 9.59
C LEU A 192 -15.69 -6.60 10.97
N ALA A 193 -15.61 -5.44 11.62
CA ALA A 193 -15.05 -5.33 12.97
C ALA A 193 -15.85 -6.18 13.98
N ALA A 194 -17.18 -6.16 13.89
CA ALA A 194 -18.05 -7.00 14.70
C ALA A 194 -17.84 -8.50 14.43
N GLU A 195 -17.75 -8.91 13.16
CA GLU A 195 -17.55 -10.31 12.76
C GLU A 195 -16.21 -10.89 13.26
N LEU A 196 -15.16 -10.07 13.31
CA LEU A 196 -13.82 -10.48 13.72
C LEU A 196 -13.52 -10.20 15.20
N SER A 197 -14.45 -9.61 15.95
CA SER A 197 -14.25 -9.19 17.35
C SER A 197 -13.80 -10.34 18.25
N ASP A 198 -14.50 -11.48 18.19
CA ASP A 198 -14.22 -12.68 18.99
C ASP A 198 -13.15 -13.60 18.38
N VAL A 199 -12.56 -13.22 17.25
CA VAL A 199 -11.51 -14.01 16.59
C VAL A 199 -10.14 -13.57 17.10
N ASP A 200 -9.43 -14.51 17.71
CA ASP A 200 -8.02 -14.34 18.04
C ASP A 200 -7.19 -14.36 16.75
N LEU A 201 -6.83 -13.16 16.28
CA LEU A 201 -6.05 -12.94 15.07
C LEU A 201 -4.68 -12.38 15.45
N PRO A 202 -3.59 -12.84 14.82
CA PRO A 202 -2.28 -12.24 15.01
C PRO A 202 -2.33 -10.72 14.74
N GLY A 203 -1.62 -9.93 15.55
CA GLY A 203 -1.66 -8.46 15.44
C GLY A 203 -1.20 -7.92 14.07
N GLU A 204 -0.41 -8.67 13.31
CA GLU A 204 -0.10 -8.34 11.91
C GLU A 204 -1.30 -8.52 10.98
N VAL A 205 -2.08 -9.59 11.16
CA VAL A 205 -3.31 -9.83 10.37
C VAL A 205 -4.34 -8.75 10.67
N ARG A 206 -4.57 -8.42 11.95
CA ARG A 206 -5.46 -7.32 12.34
C ARG A 206 -5.04 -6.00 11.70
N ARG A 207 -3.74 -5.67 11.75
CA ARG A 207 -3.20 -4.46 11.12
C ARG A 207 -3.41 -4.44 9.61
N ARG A 208 -3.23 -5.56 8.92
CA ARG A 208 -3.47 -5.63 7.47
C ARG A 208 -4.93 -5.47 7.09
N ILE A 209 -5.86 -5.85 7.96
CA ILE A 209 -7.31 -5.72 7.74
C ILE A 209 -7.76 -4.30 8.09
N PHE A 210 -7.54 -3.86 9.32
CA PHE A 210 -8.15 -2.66 9.89
C PHE A 210 -7.21 -1.44 9.96
N GLY A 211 -5.91 -1.62 9.68
CA GLY A 211 -4.88 -0.66 10.08
C GLY A 211 -4.47 -0.83 11.56
N ARG A 212 -3.61 0.06 12.08
CA ARG A 212 -3.37 0.12 13.53
C ARG A 212 -4.65 0.52 14.28
N GLU A 213 -4.97 -0.23 15.36
CA GLU A 213 -5.92 0.21 16.39
C GLU A 213 -5.36 1.49 17.03
N ASP A 214 -6.18 2.54 17.14
CA ASP A 214 -5.81 3.78 17.83
C ASP A 214 -5.61 3.43 19.33
N GLY A 215 -4.36 3.22 19.73
CA GLY A 215 -3.93 3.00 21.12
C GLY A 215 -3.50 4.29 21.79
#